data_AF-A0A3D1SIE6-F1
#
_entry.id   AF-A0A3D1SIE6-F1
#
_cell.length_a   1.000
_cell.length_b   1.000
_cell.length_c   1.000
_cell.angle_alpha   90.00
_cell.angle_beta   90.00
_cell.angle_gamma   90.00
#
_symmetry.space_group_name_H-M   'P 1'
#
loop_
_entity.id
_entity.type
_entity.pdbx_description
1 polymer ?
#
loop_
_entity_poly.entity_id
_entity_poly.type
_entity_poly.pdbx_seq_one_letter_code
_entity_poly.pdbx_strand_id
1 'polypeptide(L)' 'MSDKTSIEWTNATWNPVTGCTRVSPGCDHCYALTFAERFRGVPNHPYEQGFDLKLWPDRLGLPLSWKKPRRIFVNSMSD' A
#
# COMPACT_ATOMS: atom_id res chain seq x y z
N MET A 1 1.96 2.46 -8.49
CA MET A 1 1.54 3.59 -7.63
C MET A 1 0.61 4.46 -8.46
N SER A 2 -0.55 4.87 -7.93
CA SER A 2 -1.52 5.64 -8.72
C SER A 2 -1.43 7.13 -8.39
N ASP A 3 -0.94 7.90 -9.37
CA ASP A 3 -0.88 9.37 -9.34
C ASP A 3 -2.28 10.02 -9.49
N LYS A 4 -3.32 9.20 -9.71
CA LYS A 4 -4.73 9.57 -9.78
C LYS A 4 -5.57 8.44 -9.20
N THR A 5 -5.77 8.50 -7.88
CA THR A 5 -6.63 7.52 -7.19
C THR A 5 -8.10 7.78 -7.48
N SER A 6 -8.93 6.74 -7.44
CA SER A 6 -10.40 6.84 -7.48
C SER A 6 -11.01 7.17 -6.11
N ILE A 7 -10.19 7.30 -5.07
CA ILE A 7 -10.62 7.66 -3.72
C ILE A 7 -10.92 9.16 -3.70
N GLU A 8 -12.19 9.52 -3.53
CA GLU A 8 -12.72 10.88 -3.74
C GLU A 8 -12.00 11.98 -2.93
N TRP A 9 -11.57 11.67 -1.71
CA TRP A 9 -11.02 12.67 -0.79
C TRP A 9 -9.53 12.94 -0.96
N THR A 10 -8.79 12.14 -1.74
CA THR A 10 -7.32 12.23 -1.90
C THR A 10 -6.93 12.31 -3.38
N ASN A 11 -5.75 12.83 -3.68
CA ASN A 11 -5.25 12.92 -5.05
C ASN A 11 -4.41 11.68 -5.45
N ALA A 12 -3.69 11.08 -4.49
CA ALA A 12 -2.85 9.92 -4.72
C ALA A 12 -2.65 9.09 -3.44
N THR A 13 -2.18 7.86 -3.61
CA THR A 13 -1.74 6.99 -2.49
C THR A 13 -0.22 6.91 -2.44
N TRP A 14 0.32 6.85 -1.22
CA TRP A 14 1.74 6.63 -0.97
C TRP A 14 1.93 5.49 0.03
N ASN A 15 2.44 4.34 -0.45
CA ASN A 15 2.63 3.12 0.34
C ASN A 15 4.12 2.78 0.44
N PRO A 16 4.90 3.51 1.27
CA PRO A 16 6.29 3.15 1.58
C PRO A 16 6.37 1.83 2.33
N VAL A 17 5.32 1.45 3.05
CA VAL A 17 5.16 0.15 3.72
C VAL A 17 3.94 -0.56 3.15
N THR A 18 4.00 -1.89 3.09
CA THR A 18 2.84 -2.75 2.80
C THR A 18 2.79 -3.88 3.82
N GLY A 19 1.59 -4.38 4.12
CA GLY A 19 1.39 -5.45 5.09
C GLY A 19 1.31 -4.94 6.52
N CYS A 20 0.78 -5.77 7.42
CA CYS A 20 0.75 -5.53 8.85
C CYS A 20 0.72 -6.86 9.63
N THR A 21 0.80 -6.79 10.96
CA THR A 21 0.61 -7.97 11.81
C THR A 21 -0.83 -8.02 12.29
N ARG A 22 -1.49 -9.17 12.14
CA ARG A 22 -2.83 -9.37 12.71
C ARG A 22 -2.75 -9.41 14.23
N VAL A 23 -3.39 -8.45 14.89
CA VAL A 23 -3.36 -8.30 16.37
C VAL A 23 -4.71 -8.53 17.05
N SER A 24 -5.82 -8.51 16.32
CA SER A 24 -7.15 -8.65 16.91
C SER A 24 -8.20 -9.21 15.92
N PRO A 25 -9.41 -9.58 16.39
CA PRO A 25 -10.55 -9.90 15.52
C PRO A 25 -10.97 -8.75 14.59
N GLY A 26 -10.58 -7.50 14.87
CA GLY A 26 -10.84 -6.37 13.96
C GLY A 26 -10.19 -6.53 12.58
N CYS A 27 -9.21 -7.43 12.44
CA CYS A 27 -8.52 -7.69 11.17
C CYS A 27 -9.26 -8.66 10.23
N ASP A 28 -10.35 -9.31 10.67
CA ASP A 28 -10.99 -10.43 9.95
C ASP A 28 -11.53 -10.08 8.56
N HIS A 29 -11.75 -8.80 8.28
CA HIS A 29 -12.24 -8.30 6.98
C HIS A 29 -11.30 -7.25 6.36
N CYS A 30 -10.00 -7.36 6.63
CA CYS A 30 -9.00 -6.50 6.02
C CYS A 30 -8.97 -6.67 4.49
N TYR A 31 -9.36 -5.61 3.77
CA TYR A 31 -9.36 -5.61 2.31
C TYR A 31 -7.92 -5.72 1.75
N ALA A 32 -6.94 -5.10 2.41
CA ALA A 32 -5.56 -5.07 1.95
C ALA A 32 -4.90 -6.44 2.07
N LEU A 33 -5.21 -7.19 3.13
CA LEU A 33 -4.82 -8.59 3.31
C LEU A 33 -5.36 -9.46 2.17
N THR A 34 -6.68 -9.44 1.98
CA THR A 34 -7.35 -10.22 0.93
C THR A 34 -6.79 -9.90 -0.46
N PHE A 35 -6.56 -8.62 -0.74
CA PHE A 35 -5.98 -8.18 -2.02
C PHE A 35 -4.56 -8.69 -2.21
N ALA A 36 -3.69 -8.57 -1.21
CA ALA A 36 -2.29 -8.96 -1.32
C ALA A 36 -2.12 -10.48 -1.44
N GLU A 37 -2.87 -11.26 -0.65
CA GLU A 37 -2.80 -12.73 -0.66
C GLU A 37 -3.19 -13.35 -2.02
N ARG A 38 -4.06 -12.68 -2.79
CA ARG A 38 -4.39 -13.10 -4.16
C ARG A 38 -3.16 -13.25 -5.06
N PHE A 39 -2.10 -12.49 -4.81
CA PHE A 39 -0.89 -12.46 -5.63
C PHE A 39 0.32 -13.15 -4.98
N ARG A 40 0.13 -13.82 -3.83
CA ARG A 40 1.22 -14.55 -3.19
C ARG A 40 1.79 -15.59 -4.15
N GLY A 41 3.11 -15.60 -4.30
CA GLY A 41 3.83 -16.50 -5.20
C GLY A 41 3.77 -16.12 -6.68
N VAL A 42 3.13 -15.01 -7.07
CA VAL A 42 3.17 -14.49 -8.45
C VAL A 42 4.52 -13.79 -8.68
N PRO A 43 5.41 -14.31 -9.54
CA PRO A 43 6.76 -13.76 -9.69
C PRO A 43 6.73 -12.30 -10.16
N ASN A 44 7.59 -11.47 -9.56
CA ASN A 44 7.75 -10.05 -9.86
C ASN A 44 6.53 -9.17 -9.53
N HIS A 45 5.50 -9.71 -8.86
CA HIS A 45 4.39 -8.89 -8.39
C HIS A 45 4.77 -8.13 -7.11
N PRO A 46 4.33 -6.87 -6.89
CA PRO A 46 4.61 -6.16 -5.64
C PRO A 46 4.12 -6.88 -4.37
N TYR A 47 3.17 -7.81 -4.51
CA TYR A 47 2.64 -8.65 -3.43
C TYR A 47 3.02 -10.13 -3.60
N GLU A 48 4.16 -10.42 -4.24
CA GLU A 48 4.69 -11.79 -4.34
C GLU A 48 4.84 -12.44 -2.95
N GLN A 49 5.24 -11.65 -1.94
CA GLN A 49 5.27 -12.06 -0.54
C GLN A 49 3.91 -12.04 0.18
N GLY A 50 2.79 -11.86 -0.53
CA GLY A 50 1.48 -11.63 0.07
C GLY A 50 1.45 -10.39 0.95
N PHE A 51 0.76 -10.47 2.09
CA PHE A 51 0.56 -9.37 3.03
C PHE A 51 1.62 -9.26 4.13
N ASP A 52 2.76 -9.94 3.96
CA ASP A 52 3.87 -9.88 4.91
C ASP A 52 4.41 -8.44 4.99
N LEU A 53 4.73 -7.98 6.21
CA LEU A 53 5.22 -6.62 6.45
C LEU A 53 6.50 -6.37 5.64
N LYS A 54 6.46 -5.32 4.79
CA LYS A 54 7.57 -4.97 3.91
C LYS A 54 7.73 -3.47 3.77
N LEU A 55 8.94 -2.99 4.00
CA LEU A 55 9.38 -1.65 3.62
C LEU A 55 9.79 -1.65 2.14
N TRP A 56 9.46 -0.59 1.43
CA TRP A 56 9.87 -0.32 0.06
C TRP A 56 10.77 0.92 0.02
N PRO A 57 12.10 0.76 0.18
CA PRO A 57 13.03 1.89 0.24
C PRO A 57 12.92 2.82 -0.96
N ASP A 58 12.77 2.26 -2.16
CA ASP A 58 12.66 3.02 -3.41
C ASP A 58 11.42 3.93 -3.47
N ARG A 59 10.41 3.68 -2.62
CA ARG A 59 9.19 4.48 -2.56
C ARG A 59 9.31 5.65 -1.58
N LEU A 60 10.31 5.68 -0.71
CA LEU A 60 10.48 6.74 0.29
C LEU A 60 10.71 8.11 -0.34
N GLY A 61 11.47 8.16 -1.43
CA GLY A 61 11.77 9.39 -2.15
C GLY A 61 10.64 9.90 -3.05
N LEU A 62 9.56 9.13 -3.23
CA LEU A 62 8.48 9.48 -4.17
C LEU A 62 7.89 10.88 -3.92
N PRO A 63 7.59 11.31 -2.67
CA PRO A 63 7.05 12.64 -2.42
C PRO A 63 7.95 13.79 -2.90
N LEU A 64 9.27 13.58 -2.91
CA LEU A 64 10.24 14.59 -3.34
C LEU A 64 10.20 14.85 -4.85
N SER A 65 9.66 13.90 -5.63
CA SER A 65 9.52 14.05 -7.08
C SER A 65 8.30 14.87 -7.51
N TRP A 66 7.37 15.16 -6.60
CA TRP A 66 6.10 15.80 -6.95
C TRP A 66 6.26 17.31 -7.14
N LYS A 67 5.92 17.79 -8.35
CA LYS A 67 6.01 19.22 -8.72
C LYS A 67 4.82 20.06 -8.26
N LYS A 68 3.69 19.43 -7.93
CA LYS A 68 2.44 20.12 -7.53
C LYS A 68 2.01 19.62 -6.15
N PRO A 69 1.46 20.49 -5.29
CA PRO A 69 0.84 20.08 -4.03
C PRO A 69 -0.27 19.04 -4.28
N ARG A 70 -0.36 18.05 -3.40
CA ARG A 70 -1.31 16.94 -3.47
C ARG A 70 -1.72 16.54 -2.06
N ARG A 71 -2.99 16.19 -1.86
CA ARG A 71 -3.45 15.47 -0.68
C ARG A 71 -3.17 13.98 -0.88
N ILE A 72 -2.56 13.34 0.11
CA ILE A 72 -2.05 11.97 -0.01
C ILE A 72 -2.69 11.09 1.05
N PHE A 73 -3.12 9.89 0.63
CA PHE A 73 -3.44 8.82 1.56
C PHE A 73 -2.20 7.94 1.73
N VAL A 74 -1.56 8.07 2.88
CA VAL A 74 -0.38 7.29 3.25
C VAL A 74 -0.82 5.91 3.73
N ASN A 75 -0.11 4.86 3.32
CA ASN A 75 -0.27 3.51 3.85
C ASN A 75 -1.71 2.96 3.72
N SER A 76 -2.31 3.12 2.54
CA SER A 76 -3.57 2.46 2.23
C SER A 76 -3.45 0.92 2.24
N MET A 77 -2.25 0.36 2.09
CA MET A 77 -2.01 -1.08 1.98
C MET A 77 -1.19 -1.64 3.16
N SER A 78 -1.23 -0.99 4.32
CA SER A 78 -0.59 -1.42 5.57
C SER A 78 -1.33 -0.87 6.78
N ASP A 79 -0.93 -1.32 7.96
CA ASP A 79 -1.36 -0.82 9.28
C ASP A 79 -0.15 -0.89 10.22
#